data_AF-A0A947D1V9-F1
#
_entry.id   AF-A0A947D1V9-F1
#
_cell.length_a   1.000
_cell.length_b   1.000
_cell.length_c   1.000
_cell.angle_alpha   90.00
_cell.angle_beta   90.00
_cell.angle_gamma   90.00
#
_symmetry.space_group_name_H-M   'P 1'
#
loop_
_entity.id
_entity.type
_entity.pdbx_description
1 polymer ?
#
loop_
_entity_poly.entity_id
_entity_poly.type
_entity_poly.pdbx_seq_one_letter_code
_entity_poly.pdbx_strand_id
1 'polypeptide(L)'
;MAGRSEIATRLRGMPPKRRAMIALARVREAGIEPERILAIALGTAALIEEDPGSHRSREFRIVQTAKAVHRLASGYHRTWDFPLRDGTTAPYTIHAYPRSTGRVLRHIGEAIEKDSAAVIDAHLPAIVALKVETHGRIMPHM
;
A
#
# COMPACT_ATOMS: atom_id res chain seq x y z
N MET A 1 2.52 -8.72 -15.25
CA MET A 1 2.43 -9.56 -14.04
C MET A 1 3.55 -9.18 -13.07
N ALA A 2 3.25 -9.14 -11.77
CA ALA A 2 4.29 -8.98 -10.74
C ALA A 2 5.16 -10.23 -10.70
N GLY A 3 6.49 -10.06 -10.76
CA GLY A 3 7.46 -11.15 -10.78
C GLY A 3 7.57 -11.86 -9.43
N ARG A 4 8.71 -12.51 -9.17
CA ARG A 4 9.01 -13.07 -7.84
C ARG A 4 9.15 -11.96 -6.79
N SER A 5 8.68 -12.21 -5.57
CA SER A 5 8.99 -11.34 -4.43
C SER A 5 10.47 -11.46 -4.02
N GLU A 6 10.90 -10.53 -3.18
CA GLU A 6 12.22 -10.54 -2.54
C GLU A 6 12.08 -9.92 -1.14
N ILE A 7 12.95 -10.34 -0.21
CA ILE A 7 12.92 -9.84 1.17
C ILE A 7 13.33 -8.37 1.26
N ALA A 8 12.75 -7.64 2.23
CA ALA A 8 12.91 -6.20 2.36
C ALA A 8 14.38 -5.71 2.44
N THR A 9 15.25 -6.50 3.06
CA THR A 9 16.67 -6.17 3.27
C THR A 9 17.49 -6.20 1.97
N ARG A 10 17.02 -6.88 0.92
CA ARG A 10 17.72 -7.00 -0.38
C ARG A 10 17.23 -5.99 -1.43
N LEU A 11 16.32 -5.09 -1.07
CA LEU A 11 15.76 -4.11 -2.01
C LEU A 11 16.66 -2.87 -2.23
N ARG A 12 17.70 -2.70 -1.41
CA ARG A 12 18.62 -1.56 -1.50
C ARG A 12 19.37 -1.59 -2.84
N GLY A 13 19.50 -0.44 -3.48
CA GLY A 13 20.19 -0.30 -4.78
C GLY A 13 19.35 -0.68 -6.00
N MET A 14 18.19 -1.32 -5.83
CA MET A 14 17.32 -1.67 -6.97
C MET A 14 16.59 -0.44 -7.56
N PRO A 15 16.33 -0.41 -8.87
CA PRO A 15 15.53 0.63 -9.50
C PRO A 15 14.10 0.72 -8.90
N PRO A 16 13.51 1.93 -8.80
CA PRO A 16 12.19 2.12 -8.19
C PRO A 16 11.09 1.23 -8.76
N LYS A 17 11.02 1.09 -10.09
CA LYS A 17 10.05 0.23 -10.78
C LYS A 17 10.19 -1.24 -10.37
N ARG A 18 11.42 -1.75 -10.25
CA ARG A 18 11.67 -3.13 -9.79
C ARG A 18 11.17 -3.34 -8.36
N ARG A 19 11.46 -2.39 -7.46
CA ARG A 19 10.97 -2.44 -6.07
C ARG A 19 9.44 -2.39 -5.99
N ALA A 20 8.79 -1.61 -6.85
CA ALA A 20 7.33 -1.57 -6.95
C ALA A 20 6.75 -2.93 -7.36
N MET A 21 7.32 -3.59 -8.38
CA MET A 21 6.88 -4.93 -8.78
C MET A 21 7.08 -5.97 -7.68
N ILE A 22 8.18 -5.88 -6.92
CA ILE A 22 8.42 -6.75 -5.77
C ILE A 22 7.39 -6.49 -4.67
N ALA A 23 7.05 -5.23 -4.40
CA ALA A 23 6.01 -4.91 -3.41
C ALA A 23 4.65 -5.51 -3.80
N LEU A 24 4.24 -5.39 -5.07
CA LEU A 24 3.02 -6.01 -5.57
C LEU A 24 3.09 -7.55 -5.52
N ALA A 25 4.26 -8.14 -5.79
CA ALA A 25 4.46 -9.57 -5.65
C ALA A 25 4.29 -10.04 -4.19
N ARG A 26 4.78 -9.25 -3.22
CA ARG A 26 4.59 -9.52 -1.78
C ARG A 26 3.13 -9.42 -1.37
N VAL A 27 2.38 -8.46 -1.91
CA VAL A 27 0.92 -8.36 -1.67
C VAL A 27 0.21 -9.62 -2.16
N ARG A 28 0.55 -10.11 -3.37
CA ARG A 28 0.01 -11.36 -3.90
C ARG A 28 0.39 -12.57 -3.06
N GLU A 29 1.66 -12.71 -2.68
CA GLU A 29 2.13 -13.84 -1.87
C GLU A 29 1.57 -13.83 -0.45
N ALA A 30 1.20 -12.66 0.07
CA ALA A 30 0.46 -12.53 1.32
C ALA A 30 -1.02 -12.93 1.21
N GLY A 31 -1.50 -13.37 0.04
CA GLY A 31 -2.89 -13.77 -0.18
C GLY A 31 -3.89 -12.61 -0.08
N ILE A 32 -3.45 -11.40 -0.40
CA ILE A 32 -4.36 -10.24 -0.41
C ILE A 32 -5.20 -10.29 -1.69
N GLU A 33 -6.50 -10.46 -1.52
CA GLU A 33 -7.45 -10.52 -2.62
C GLU A 33 -7.51 -9.20 -3.42
N PRO A 34 -7.63 -9.25 -4.76
CA PRO A 34 -7.75 -8.05 -5.61
C PRO A 34 -8.87 -7.10 -5.19
N GLU A 35 -9.99 -7.63 -4.72
CA GLU A 35 -11.15 -6.87 -4.23
C GLU A 35 -10.77 -5.96 -3.07
N ARG A 36 -9.86 -6.40 -2.18
CA ARG A 36 -9.38 -5.58 -1.08
C ARG A 36 -8.52 -4.42 -1.59
N ILE A 37 -7.74 -4.63 -2.65
CA ILE A 37 -6.94 -3.58 -3.29
C ILE A 37 -7.87 -2.57 -3.97
N LEU A 38 -8.89 -3.05 -4.67
CA LEU A 38 -9.91 -2.21 -5.31
C LEU A 38 -10.71 -1.39 -4.27
N ALA A 39 -11.13 -2.02 -3.17
CA ALA A 39 -11.84 -1.33 -2.08
C ALA A 39 -10.98 -0.21 -1.48
N ILE A 40 -9.67 -0.43 -1.30
CA ILE A 40 -8.75 0.62 -0.85
C ILE A 40 -8.67 1.76 -1.87
N ALA A 41 -8.61 1.46 -3.17
CA ALA A 41 -8.55 2.47 -4.21
C ALA A 41 -9.84 3.31 -4.27
N LEU A 42 -11.01 2.67 -4.20
CA LEU A 42 -12.33 3.33 -4.13
C LEU A 42 -12.47 4.19 -2.87
N GLY A 43 -12.15 3.63 -1.70
CA GLY A 43 -12.21 4.36 -0.44
C GLY A 43 -11.27 5.56 -0.41
N THR A 44 -10.05 5.42 -0.95
CA THR A 44 -9.11 6.53 -1.06
C THR A 44 -9.65 7.64 -1.97
N ALA A 45 -10.24 7.28 -3.11
CA ALA A 45 -10.84 8.24 -4.03
C ALA A 45 -12.03 8.98 -3.39
N ALA A 46 -12.90 8.25 -2.68
CA ALA A 46 -14.05 8.84 -1.98
C ALA A 46 -13.63 9.83 -0.88
N LEU A 47 -12.62 9.47 -0.08
CA LEU A 47 -12.08 10.35 0.96
C LEU A 47 -11.49 11.64 0.36
N ILE A 48 -10.78 11.54 -0.76
CA ILE A 48 -10.20 12.71 -1.45
C ILE A 48 -11.29 13.59 -2.08
N GLU A 49 -12.34 12.99 -2.65
CA GLU A 49 -13.43 13.74 -3.27
C GLU A 49 -14.23 14.55 -2.23
N GLU A 50 -14.45 13.95 -1.07
CA GLU A 50 -15.21 14.56 0.01
C GLU A 50 -14.42 15.61 0.79
N ASP A 51 -13.11 15.41 0.99
CA ASP A 51 -12.25 16.31 1.77
C ASP A 51 -11.98 17.64 1.01
N PRO A 52 -12.52 18.79 1.49
CA PRO A 52 -12.32 20.08 0.84
C PRO A 52 -10.87 20.55 0.86
N GLY A 53 -10.07 20.09 1.84
CA GLY A 53 -8.65 20.42 1.99
C GLY A 53 -7.73 19.50 1.17
N SER A 54 -8.28 18.50 0.49
CA SER A 54 -7.48 17.50 -0.20
C SER A 54 -6.88 17.99 -1.51
N HIS A 55 -5.69 17.49 -1.84
CA HIS A 55 -5.16 17.63 -3.19
C HIS A 55 -5.92 16.71 -4.14
N ARG A 56 -6.63 17.29 -5.12
CA ARG A 56 -7.40 16.54 -6.13
C ARG A 56 -6.58 16.06 -7.32
N SER A 57 -5.24 16.09 -7.24
CA SER A 57 -4.39 15.64 -8.33
C SER A 57 -4.40 14.12 -8.46
N ARG A 58 -4.34 13.62 -9.70
CA ARG A 58 -4.20 12.18 -9.97
C ARG A 58 -3.01 11.59 -9.21
N GLU A 59 -1.88 12.28 -9.20
CA GLU A 59 -0.68 11.82 -8.50
C GLU A 59 -0.92 11.63 -7.00
N PHE A 60 -1.59 12.58 -6.35
CA PHE A 60 -1.90 12.48 -4.93
C PHE A 60 -2.73 11.22 -4.65
N ARG A 61 -3.82 11.02 -5.40
CA ARG A 61 -4.69 9.85 -5.27
C ARG A 61 -3.92 8.53 -5.40
N ILE A 62 -3.17 8.33 -6.49
CA ILE A 62 -2.46 7.06 -6.72
C ILE A 62 -1.38 6.81 -5.65
N VAL A 63 -0.75 7.86 -5.13
CA VAL A 63 0.26 7.74 -4.06
C VAL A 63 -0.38 7.36 -2.72
N GLN A 64 -1.55 7.91 -2.38
CA GLN A 64 -2.25 7.53 -1.15
C GLN A 64 -2.76 6.09 -1.23
N THR A 65 -3.34 5.69 -2.36
CA THR A 65 -3.74 4.29 -2.62
C THR A 65 -2.54 3.36 -2.49
N ALA A 66 -1.41 3.71 -3.13
CA ALA A 66 -0.19 2.93 -3.06
C ALA A 66 0.36 2.81 -1.63
N LYS A 67 0.31 3.88 -0.82
CA LYS A 67 0.72 3.82 0.59
C LYS A 67 -0.14 2.85 1.39
N ALA A 68 -1.46 2.92 1.23
CA ALA A 68 -2.39 2.05 1.94
C ALA A 68 -2.17 0.57 1.56
N VAL A 69 -2.09 0.28 0.26
CA VAL A 69 -1.83 -1.09 -0.24
C VAL A 69 -0.46 -1.60 0.19
N HIS A 70 0.59 -0.76 0.13
CA HIS A 70 1.93 -1.18 0.51
C HIS A 70 2.01 -1.64 1.96
N ARG A 71 1.27 -1.00 2.88
CA ARG A 71 1.24 -1.38 4.30
C ARG A 71 0.74 -2.81 4.52
N LEU A 72 -0.11 -3.36 3.64
CA LEU A 72 -0.66 -4.72 3.75
C LEU A 72 0.42 -5.81 3.76
N ALA A 73 1.54 -5.61 3.07
CA ALA A 73 2.58 -6.63 2.90
C ALA A 73 4.02 -6.08 2.99
N SER A 74 4.21 -4.88 3.54
CA SER A 74 5.53 -4.24 3.63
C SER A 74 6.44 -4.83 4.71
N GLY A 75 5.88 -5.35 5.81
CA GLY A 75 6.64 -5.85 6.96
C GLY A 75 7.45 -7.10 6.65
N TYR A 76 8.70 -7.12 7.07
CA TYR A 76 9.53 -8.33 7.13
C TYR A 76 9.93 -8.56 8.58
N HIS A 77 9.54 -9.71 9.12
CA HIS A 77 9.82 -10.16 10.47
C HIS A 77 10.55 -11.49 10.34
N ARG A 78 11.78 -11.59 10.87
CA ARG A 78 12.49 -12.87 10.94
C ARG A 78 13.13 -12.99 12.31
N THR A 79 12.82 -14.09 12.98
CA THR A 79 13.42 -14.49 14.26
C THR A 79 14.32 -15.69 14.02
N TRP A 80 15.47 -15.73 14.66
CA TRP A 80 16.36 -16.89 14.71
C TRP A 80 17.08 -16.95 16.04
N ASP A 81 17.53 -18.13 16.43
CA ASP A 81 18.29 -18.34 17.66
C ASP A 81 19.75 -17.93 17.47
N PHE A 82 20.22 -17.01 18.31
CA PHE A 82 21.58 -16.49 18.28
C PHE A 82 22.40 -17.09 19.42
N PRO A 83 23.58 -17.69 19.14
CA PRO A 83 24.41 -18.30 20.16
C PRO A 83 25.02 -17.22 21.08
N LEU A 84 24.92 -17.46 22.39
CA LEU A 84 25.51 -16.64 23.44
C LEU A 84 26.86 -17.22 23.89
N ARG A 85 27.66 -16.40 24.58
CA ARG A 85 29.00 -16.78 25.06
C ARG A 85 28.99 -17.89 26.11
N ASP A 86 27.87 -18.08 26.79
CA ASP A 86 27.66 -19.11 27.82
C ASP A 86 27.20 -20.45 27.23
N GLY A 87 27.13 -20.58 25.90
CA GLY A 87 26.68 -21.79 25.21
C GLY A 87 25.17 -21.91 25.08
N THR A 88 24.39 -20.96 25.59
CA THR A 88 22.93 -20.91 25.38
C THR A 88 22.58 -20.19 24.08
N THR A 89 21.30 -20.20 23.70
CA THR A 89 20.79 -19.43 22.56
C THR A 89 19.73 -18.45 23.02
N ALA A 90 19.73 -17.24 22.45
CA ALA A 90 18.68 -16.25 22.65
C ALA A 90 18.00 -15.90 21.31
N PRO A 91 16.67 -15.72 21.29
CA PRO A 91 15.96 -15.33 20.07
C PRO A 91 16.36 -13.91 19.65
N TYR A 92 16.80 -13.76 18.40
CA TYR A 92 17.12 -12.48 17.78
C TYR A 92 16.13 -12.21 16.65
N THR A 93 15.47 -11.06 16.68
CA THR A 93 14.43 -10.67 15.71
C THR A 93 14.84 -9.44 14.91
N ILE A 94 14.78 -9.51 13.59
CA ILE A 94 14.87 -8.33 12.71
C ILE A 94 13.48 -7.92 12.23
N HIS A 95 13.23 -6.62 12.36
CA HIS A 95 12.12 -5.92 11.71
C HIS A 95 12.66 -5.07 10.57
N ALA A 96 12.22 -5.31 9.34
CA ALA A 96 12.57 -4.49 8.19
C ALA A 96 11.31 -4.06 7.43
N TYR A 97 11.16 -2.75 7.26
CA TYR A 97 10.09 -2.15 6.47
C TYR A 97 10.72 -1.38 5.30
N PRO A 98 10.41 -1.75 4.04
CA PRO A 98 10.79 -0.94 2.89
C PRO A 98 10.25 0.48 3.06
N ARG A 99 11.09 1.47 2.78
CA ARG A 99 10.67 2.88 2.82
C ARG A 99 9.57 3.12 1.79
N SER A 100 8.40 3.55 2.26
CA SER A 100 7.26 3.98 1.43
C SER A 100 7.52 5.38 0.86
N THR A 101 8.46 5.53 -0.08
CA THR A 101 8.86 6.86 -0.57
C THR A 101 9.01 6.95 -2.09
N GLY A 102 8.67 8.14 -2.61
CA GLY A 102 9.01 8.61 -3.96
C GLY A 102 8.46 7.76 -5.10
N ARG A 103 9.27 7.61 -6.17
CA ARG A 103 8.92 6.92 -7.42
C ARG A 103 8.35 5.50 -7.27
N VAL A 104 8.63 4.80 -6.17
CA VAL A 104 8.08 3.45 -5.93
C VAL A 104 6.57 3.51 -5.74
N LEU A 105 6.08 4.42 -4.90
CA LEU A 105 4.65 4.57 -4.64
C LEU A 105 3.93 5.00 -5.92
N ARG A 106 4.56 5.86 -6.72
CA ARG A 106 4.03 6.26 -8.02
C ARG A 106 3.82 5.03 -8.93
N HIS A 107 4.82 4.16 -9.07
CA HIS A 107 4.70 2.96 -9.89
C HIS A 107 3.70 1.91 -9.35
N ILE A 108 3.60 1.76 -8.02
CA ILE A 108 2.58 0.89 -7.41
C ILE A 108 1.18 1.45 -7.73
N GLY A 109 0.99 2.76 -7.51
CA GLY A 109 -0.27 3.44 -7.74
C GLY A 109 -0.69 3.42 -9.21
N GLU A 110 0.25 3.67 -10.14
CA GLU A 110 0.02 3.56 -11.58
C GLU A 110 -0.42 2.14 -11.99
N ALA A 111 0.18 1.10 -11.40
CA ALA A 111 -0.18 -0.27 -11.69
C ALA A 111 -1.60 -0.62 -11.20
N ILE A 112 -1.98 -0.15 -10.00
CA ILE A 112 -3.33 -0.35 -9.46
C ILE A 112 -4.35 0.42 -10.28
N GLU A 113 -4.09 1.71 -10.53
CA GLU A 113 -5.02 2.58 -11.24
C GLU A 113 -5.29 2.10 -12.67
N LYS A 114 -4.29 1.52 -13.34
CA LYS A 114 -4.46 0.94 -14.68
C LYS A 114 -5.67 -0.01 -14.75
N ASP A 115 -5.88 -0.82 -13.72
CA ASP A 115 -6.93 -1.83 -13.70
C ASP A 115 -8.18 -1.35 -12.94
N SER A 116 -8.06 -0.33 -12.07
CA SER A 116 -9.17 0.16 -11.25
C SER A 116 -9.83 1.46 -11.73
N ALA A 117 -9.23 2.22 -12.66
CA ALA A 117 -9.69 3.56 -13.02
C ALA A 117 -11.16 3.60 -13.46
N ALA A 118 -11.55 2.74 -14.40
CA ALA A 118 -12.92 2.70 -14.91
C ALA A 118 -13.95 2.39 -13.82
N VAL A 119 -13.61 1.50 -12.89
CA VAL A 119 -14.48 1.14 -11.76
C VAL A 119 -14.59 2.30 -10.77
N ILE A 120 -13.47 2.99 -10.49
CA ILE A 120 -13.48 4.18 -9.63
C ILE A 120 -14.38 5.25 -10.24
N ASP A 121 -14.18 5.59 -11.50
CA ASP A 121 -14.95 6.65 -12.16
C ASP A 121 -16.45 6.32 -12.20
N ALA A 122 -16.81 5.05 -12.44
CA ALA A 122 -18.20 4.61 -12.49
C ALA A 122 -18.91 4.61 -11.12
N HIS A 123 -18.20 4.31 -10.04
CA HIS A 123 -18.81 4.06 -8.72
C HIS A 123 -18.50 5.11 -7.66
N LEU A 124 -17.58 6.06 -7.92
CA LEU A 124 -17.18 7.06 -6.94
C LEU A 124 -18.36 7.81 -6.30
N PRO A 125 -19.37 8.32 -7.06
CA PRO A 125 -20.51 9.01 -6.44
C PRO A 125 -21.28 8.13 -5.46
N ALA A 126 -21.49 6.86 -5.81
CA ALA A 126 -22.20 5.90 -4.97
C ALA A 126 -21.39 5.56 -3.70
N ILE A 127 -20.07 5.39 -3.82
CA ILE A 127 -19.20 5.14 -2.66
C ILE A 127 -19.14 6.35 -1.73
N VAL A 128 -19.10 7.58 -2.25
CA VAL A 128 -19.17 8.80 -1.44
C VAL A 128 -20.51 8.87 -0.70
N ALA A 129 -21.62 8.64 -1.39
CA ALA A 129 -22.95 8.63 -0.77
C ALA A 129 -23.03 7.59 0.37
N LEU A 130 -22.60 6.36 0.11
CA LEU A 130 -22.58 5.28 1.10
C LEU A 130 -21.69 5.62 2.30
N LYS A 131 -20.51 6.19 2.06
CA LYS A 131 -19.60 6.62 3.13
C LYS A 131 -20.25 7.70 3.99
N VAL A 132 -20.91 8.69 3.38
CA VAL A 132 -21.57 9.79 4.10
C VAL A 132 -22.77 9.28 4.90
N GLU A 133 -23.54 8.36 4.35
CA GLU A 133 -24.65 7.70 5.07
C GLU A 133 -24.14 6.90 6.28
N THR A 134 -23.04 6.17 6.11
CA THR A 134 -22.50 5.27 7.16
C THR A 134 -21.73 6.02 8.25
N HIS A 135 -20.95 7.05 7.88
CA HIS A 135 -19.97 7.69 8.76
C HIS A 135 -20.16 9.20 8.92
N GLY A 136 -21.15 9.79 8.26
CA GLY A 136 -21.33 11.24 8.21
C GLY A 136 -20.34 11.95 7.28
N ARG A 137 -20.51 13.27 7.16
CA ARG A 137 -19.62 14.11 6.34
C ARG A 137 -18.30 14.40 7.05
N ILE A 138 -17.21 14.48 6.28
CA ILE A 138 -15.95 15.05 6.76
C ILE A 138 -16.21 16.51 7.13
N MET A 139 -15.97 16.84 8.40
CA MET A 139 -16.01 18.22 8.86
C MET A 139 -14.73 18.93 8.41
N PRO A 140 -14.82 20.09 7.75
CA PRO A 140 -13.63 20.87 7.46
C PRO A 140 -12.99 21.29 8.79
N HIS A 141 -11.69 21.11 8.92
CA HIS A 141 -10.94 21.74 10.01
C HIS A 141 -10.92 23.25 9.74
N MET A 142 -11.47 24.03 10.66
CA MET A 142 -11.40 25.51 10.68
C MET A 142 -9.96 25.99 10.79
#